data_AF-A0A1C5F564-F1
#
_entry.id   AF-A0A1C5F564-F1
#
_cell.length_a   1.000
_cell.length_b   1.000
_cell.length_c   1.000
_cell.angle_alpha   90.00
_cell.angle_beta   90.00
_cell.angle_gamma   90.00
#
_symmetry.space_group_name_H-M   'P 1'
#
loop_
_entity.id
_entity.type
_entity.pdbx_description
1 polymer ?
#
loop_
_entity_poly.entity_id
_entity_poly.type
_entity_poly.pdbx_seq_one_letter_code
_entity_poly.pdbx_strand_id
1 'polypeptide(L)'
;MVPAPVVFLSSSGSDSRSVSEWTVYDGEPHGGPRAAALRGVCSCGWTGPGHTIDWDEIADREAEVAGGGLASACYGDWDTHIGEVARSAVPVPETITGLLDQLGQEIEKLGKDAPLAAVRAVRRLEVLAAQCAYGPAREVAQDLTPEQAAAALGLNEEEARRHLARLGCFSLYC
;
A
#
# COMPACT_ATOMS: atom_id res chain seq x y z
N MET A 1 5.99 19.82 6.84
CA MET A 1 6.03 19.76 5.37
C MET A 1 6.74 18.46 5.02
N VAL A 2 6.08 17.54 4.31
CA VAL A 2 6.69 16.28 3.84
C VAL A 2 7.57 16.65 2.65
N PRO A 3 8.88 16.32 2.63
CA PRO A 3 9.72 16.60 1.46
C PRO A 3 9.19 15.84 0.26
N ALA A 4 9.30 16.44 -0.93
CA ALA A 4 8.94 15.77 -2.17
C ALA A 4 9.77 14.47 -2.31
N PRO A 5 9.18 13.38 -2.81
CA PRO A 5 9.91 12.14 -3.07
C PRO A 5 11.15 12.40 -3.94
N VAL A 6 12.26 11.69 -3.68
CA VAL A 6 13.42 11.76 -4.57
C VAL A 6 13.00 11.17 -5.91
N VAL A 7 13.18 11.97 -6.97
CA VAL A 7 12.95 11.54 -8.34
C VAL A 7 14.27 11.04 -8.89
N PHE A 8 14.37 9.72 -9.11
CA PHE A 8 15.45 9.18 -9.91
C PHE A 8 15.09 9.33 -11.39
N LEU A 9 15.86 10.14 -12.11
CA LEU A 9 15.78 10.18 -13.56
C LEU A 9 16.53 8.97 -14.12
N SER A 10 15.80 7.92 -14.49
CA SER A 10 16.33 6.88 -15.35
C SER A 10 16.60 7.49 -16.72
N SER A 11 17.86 7.56 -17.13
CA SER A 11 18.26 8.07 -18.45
C SER A 11 17.94 7.06 -19.57
N SER A 12 16.65 6.74 -19.76
CA SER A 12 16.04 6.14 -20.96
C SER A 12 14.57 5.79 -20.66
N GLY A 13 13.65 6.73 -20.89
CA GLY A 13 12.20 6.52 -20.77
C GLY A 13 11.53 7.46 -19.77
N SER A 14 10.35 7.98 -20.11
CA SER A 14 9.62 9.03 -19.37
C SER A 14 8.93 8.55 -18.08
N ASP A 15 9.46 7.55 -17.39
CA ASP A 15 8.90 7.04 -16.14
C ASP A 15 9.78 7.51 -14.97
N SER A 16 9.39 8.62 -14.35
CA SER A 16 9.98 9.06 -13.08
C SER A 16 9.49 8.16 -11.95
N ARG A 17 10.39 7.37 -11.34
CA ARG A 17 10.07 6.65 -10.10
C ARG A 17 10.34 7.56 -8.91
N SER A 18 9.27 7.96 -8.22
CA SER A 18 9.33 8.64 -6.92
C SER A 18 9.58 7.60 -5.82
N VAL A 19 10.68 7.74 -5.08
CA VAL A 19 11.01 6.84 -3.97
C VAL A 19 10.99 7.63 -2.66
N SER A 20 10.20 7.14 -1.70
CA SER A 20 10.10 7.67 -0.33
C SER A 20 10.81 6.78 0.69
N GLU A 21 11.58 5.79 0.20
CA GLU A 21 12.31 4.85 1.04
C GLU A 21 13.46 5.59 1.76
N TRP A 22 13.49 5.47 3.07
CA TRP A 22 14.37 6.27 3.92
C TRP A 22 15.87 5.97 3.73
N THR A 23 16.21 4.78 3.23
CA THR A 23 17.57 4.37 2.84
C THR A 23 18.14 5.20 1.69
N VAL A 24 17.29 5.94 0.96
CA VAL A 24 17.70 6.91 -0.08
C VAL A 24 18.05 8.28 0.51
N TYR A 25 17.68 8.53 1.77
CA TYR A 25 17.85 9.80 2.48
C TYR A 25 18.88 9.66 3.62
N ASP A 26 19.98 8.94 3.39
CA ASP A 26 21.08 8.69 4.32
C ASP A 26 22.20 9.76 4.26
N GLY A 27 22.21 10.55 3.18
CA GLY A 27 23.18 11.61 2.94
C GLY A 27 24.38 11.21 2.07
N GLU A 28 24.47 9.96 1.60
CA GLU A 28 25.58 9.46 0.79
C GLU A 28 25.11 8.92 -0.59
N PRO A 29 25.97 8.86 -1.63
CA PRO A 29 27.30 9.44 -1.75
C PRO A 29 27.30 10.84 -2.41
N HIS A 30 26.12 11.43 -2.68
CA HIS A 30 26.00 12.71 -3.42
C HIS A 30 25.51 13.90 -2.57
N GLY A 31 25.55 13.82 -1.23
CA GLY A 31 25.12 14.93 -0.36
C GLY A 31 23.60 15.15 -0.39
N GLY A 32 22.83 14.07 -0.51
CA GLY A 32 21.37 14.11 -0.43
C GLY A 32 20.88 14.57 0.96
N PRO A 33 19.64 15.07 1.08
CA PRO A 33 19.10 15.48 2.36
C PRO A 33 18.93 14.28 3.30
N ARG A 34 19.38 14.40 4.55
CA ARG A 34 19.11 13.42 5.62
C ARG A 34 17.64 13.46 6.01
N ALA A 35 17.00 12.30 6.10
CA ALA A 35 15.61 12.23 6.58
C ALA A 35 15.53 12.66 8.06
N ALA A 36 14.62 13.56 8.39
CA ALA A 36 14.45 14.03 9.77
C ALA A 36 13.57 13.07 10.63
N ALA A 37 12.74 12.25 9.97
CA ALA A 37 11.80 11.34 10.63
C ALA A 37 11.32 10.23 9.67
N LEU A 38 10.91 9.10 10.25
CA LEU A 38 10.21 7.99 9.61
C LEU A 38 8.71 8.02 9.97
N ARG A 39 7.86 7.60 9.03
CA ARG A 39 6.39 7.54 9.20
C ARG A 39 5.81 6.37 8.41
N GLY A 40 4.79 5.71 8.96
CA GLY A 40 3.90 4.85 8.19
C GLY A 40 2.99 5.68 7.27
N VAL A 41 2.67 5.13 6.10
CA VAL A 41 1.69 5.71 5.17
C VAL A 41 0.73 4.62 4.69
N CYS A 42 -0.52 4.99 4.38
CA CYS A 42 -1.51 4.07 3.83
C CYS A 42 -2.08 4.62 2.52
N SER A 43 -2.49 3.74 1.62
CA SER A 43 -3.13 4.09 0.34
C SER A 43 -4.43 4.88 0.54
N CYS A 44 -5.11 4.71 1.67
CA CYS A 44 -6.26 5.54 2.05
C CYS A 44 -5.93 7.04 2.25
N GLY A 45 -4.64 7.42 2.22
CA GLY A 45 -4.15 8.80 2.41
C GLY A 45 -3.69 9.10 3.84
N TRP A 46 -3.80 8.15 4.77
CA TRP A 46 -3.33 8.32 6.13
C TRP A 46 -1.80 8.42 6.20
N THR A 47 -1.33 9.31 7.07
CA THR A 47 0.08 9.49 7.41
C THR A 47 0.25 9.40 8.92
N GLY A 48 1.07 8.46 9.37
CA GLY A 48 1.32 8.21 10.79
C GLY A 48 2.16 9.29 11.49
N PRO A 49 2.31 9.16 12.82
CA PRO A 49 3.17 10.03 13.59
C PRO A 49 4.64 9.89 13.15
N GLY A 50 5.40 10.98 13.29
CA GLY A 50 6.81 11.03 12.91
C GLY A 50 7.70 10.49 14.00
N HIS A 51 8.45 9.45 13.69
CA HIS A 51 9.51 8.90 14.54
C HIS A 51 10.82 9.54 14.13
N THR A 52 11.34 10.45 14.96
CA THR A 52 12.57 11.20 14.66
C THR A 52 13.76 10.25 14.48
N ILE A 53 14.56 10.53 13.45
CA ILE A 53 15.79 9.77 13.18
C ILE A 53 16.94 10.48 13.88
N ASP A 54 17.63 9.78 14.78
CA ASP A 54 18.89 10.24 15.35
C ASP A 54 20.05 9.70 14.50
N TRP A 55 20.63 10.57 13.68
CA TRP A 55 21.73 10.20 12.79
C TRP A 55 23.05 9.99 13.52
N ASP A 56 23.21 10.56 14.71
CA ASP A 56 24.43 10.38 15.50
C ASP A 56 24.45 8.95 16.09
N GLU A 57 23.28 8.39 16.44
CA GLU A 57 23.16 6.97 16.86
C GLU A 57 23.32 5.99 15.67
N ILE A 58 22.90 6.40 14.48
CA ILE A 58 22.97 5.57 13.26
C ILE A 58 24.38 5.52 12.68
N ALA A 59 25.18 6.59 12.78
CA ALA A 59 26.54 6.64 12.21
C ALA A 59 27.48 5.55 12.76
N ASP A 60 27.22 5.03 13.96
CA ASP A 60 27.98 3.96 14.61
C ASP A 60 27.49 2.54 14.25
N ARG A 61 26.46 2.39 13.41
CA ARG A 61 25.83 1.12 13.01
C ARG A 61 25.46 1.12 11.52
N GLU A 62 25.18 -0.05 10.96
CA GLU A 62 24.54 -0.09 9.63
C GLU A 62 23.13 0.50 9.72
N ALA A 63 22.78 1.40 8.79
CA ALA A 63 21.51 2.12 8.79
C ALA A 63 20.32 1.16 8.90
N GLU A 64 20.32 0.07 8.14
CA GLU A 64 19.26 -0.95 8.18
C GLU A 64 19.03 -1.53 9.58
N VAL A 65 20.10 -1.77 10.35
CA VAL A 65 20.05 -2.31 11.70
C VAL A 65 19.60 -1.25 12.71
N ALA A 66 20.09 -0.02 12.58
CA ALA A 66 19.75 1.06 13.49
C ALA A 66 18.31 1.58 13.28
N GLY A 67 17.81 1.55 12.04
CA GLY A 67 16.44 1.94 11.70
C GLY A 67 15.37 0.89 12.00
N GLY A 68 15.75 -0.35 12.33
CA GLY A 68 14.81 -1.45 12.58
C GLY A 68 13.79 -1.15 13.69
N GLY A 69 14.20 -0.47 14.76
CA GLY A 69 13.30 -0.06 15.84
C GLY A 69 12.29 1.01 15.40
N LEU A 70 12.74 2.01 14.63
CA LEU A 70 11.88 3.07 14.09
C LEU A 70 10.91 2.53 13.03
N ALA A 71 11.38 1.61 12.18
CA ALA A 71 10.54 0.90 11.22
C ALA A 71 9.48 0.05 11.91
N SER A 72 9.84 -0.65 13.01
CA SER A 72 8.88 -1.42 13.81
C SER A 72 7.83 -0.53 14.48
N ALA A 73 8.19 0.65 14.97
CA ALA A 73 7.23 1.61 15.50
C ALA A 73 6.26 2.12 14.43
N CYS A 74 6.77 2.48 13.24
CA CYS A 74 5.93 2.85 12.10
C CYS A 74 4.98 1.72 11.67
N TYR A 75 5.45 0.47 11.74
CA TYR A 75 4.63 -0.70 11.44
C TYR A 75 3.50 -0.87 12.47
N GLY A 76 3.76 -0.65 13.76
CA GLY A 76 2.74 -0.68 14.81
C GLY A 76 1.66 0.39 14.64
N ASP A 77 2.05 1.62 14.26
CA ASP A 77 1.09 2.69 13.95
C ASP A 77 0.24 2.31 12.73
N TRP A 78 0.88 1.76 11.70
CA TRP A 78 0.20 1.30 10.48
C TRP A 78 -0.77 0.15 10.77
N ASP A 79 -0.38 -0.83 11.58
CA ASP A 79 -1.22 -1.98 11.95
C ASP A 79 -2.47 -1.52 12.74
N THR A 80 -2.28 -0.59 13.68
CA THR A 80 -3.38 0.05 14.40
C THR A 80 -4.34 0.75 13.44
N HIS A 81 -3.79 1.51 12.49
CA HIS A 81 -4.58 2.21 11.48
C HIS A 81 -5.33 1.25 10.54
N ILE A 82 -4.71 0.18 10.07
CA ILE A 82 -5.38 -0.83 9.25
C ILE A 82 -6.52 -1.50 10.02
N GLY A 83 -6.37 -1.71 11.33
CA GLY A 83 -7.45 -2.16 12.21
C GLY A 83 -8.61 -1.17 12.34
N GLU A 84 -8.36 0.14 12.22
CA GLU A 84 -9.42 1.18 12.15
C GLU A 84 -10.12 1.20 10.79
N VAL A 85 -9.34 1.10 9.70
CA VAL A 85 -9.88 1.02 8.34
C VAL A 85 -10.76 -0.22 8.20
N ALA A 86 -10.30 -1.38 8.66
CA ALA A 86 -11.08 -2.62 8.62
C ALA A 86 -12.42 -2.53 9.38
N ARG A 87 -12.48 -1.77 10.48
CA ARG A 87 -13.72 -1.54 11.25
C ARG A 87 -14.69 -0.56 10.59
N SER A 88 -14.19 0.35 9.75
CA SER A 88 -15.00 1.36 9.05
C SER A 88 -15.43 0.91 7.65
N ALA A 89 -14.73 -0.05 7.05
CA ALA A 89 -15.07 -0.67 5.79
C ALA A 89 -16.35 -1.51 5.88
N VAL A 90 -16.99 -1.76 4.73
CA VAL A 90 -18.19 -2.61 4.67
C VAL A 90 -17.82 -4.03 5.10
N PRO A 91 -18.51 -4.60 6.11
CA PRO A 91 -18.17 -5.93 6.60
C PRO A 91 -18.46 -6.98 5.54
N VAL A 92 -17.43 -7.76 5.21
CA VAL A 92 -17.55 -8.96 4.38
C VAL A 92 -18.02 -10.11 5.28
N PRO A 93 -18.94 -10.99 4.82
CA PRO A 93 -19.39 -12.12 5.62
C PRO A 93 -18.22 -12.98 6.13
N GLU A 94 -18.24 -13.38 7.41
CA GLU A 94 -17.15 -14.11 8.07
C GLU A 94 -16.70 -15.36 7.29
N THR A 95 -17.63 -16.06 6.64
CA THR A 95 -17.31 -17.22 5.80
C THR A 95 -16.39 -16.84 4.63
N ILE A 96 -16.63 -15.71 3.98
CA ILE A 96 -15.80 -15.24 2.87
C ILE A 96 -14.46 -14.73 3.40
N THR A 97 -14.46 -13.98 4.50
CA THR A 97 -13.25 -13.52 5.18
C THR A 97 -12.33 -14.70 5.53
N GLY A 98 -12.86 -15.73 6.20
CA GLY A 98 -12.08 -16.92 6.57
C GLY A 98 -11.52 -17.69 5.37
N LEU A 99 -12.25 -17.75 4.24
CA LEU A 99 -11.76 -18.36 3.00
C LEU A 99 -10.60 -17.56 2.38
N LEU A 100 -10.69 -16.23 2.38
CA LEU A 100 -9.63 -15.36 1.88
C LEU A 100 -8.37 -15.47 2.74
N ASP A 101 -8.51 -15.48 4.07
CA ASP A 101 -7.39 -15.63 5.00
C ASP A 101 -6.69 -16.98 4.81
N GLN A 102 -7.46 -18.07 4.74
CA GLN A 102 -6.92 -19.41 4.51
C GLN A 102 -6.16 -19.46 3.18
N LEU A 103 -6.73 -18.89 2.12
CA LEU A 103 -6.08 -18.88 0.81
C LEU A 103 -4.79 -18.06 0.81
N GLY A 104 -4.76 -16.92 1.50
CA GLY A 104 -3.56 -16.12 1.69
C GLY A 104 -2.44 -16.93 2.35
N GLN A 105 -2.74 -17.65 3.43
CA GLN A 105 -1.78 -18.52 4.11
C GLN A 105 -1.25 -19.63 3.19
N GLU A 106 -2.11 -20.27 2.40
CA GLU A 106 -1.68 -21.31 1.47
C GLU A 106 -0.81 -20.76 0.32
N ILE A 107 -1.11 -19.56 -0.19
CA ILE A 107 -0.27 -18.90 -1.19
C ILE A 107 1.09 -18.51 -0.60
N GLU A 108 1.14 -18.04 0.64
CA GLU A 108 2.39 -17.72 1.32
C GLU A 108 3.26 -18.97 1.51
N LYS A 109 2.66 -20.08 1.97
CA LYS A 109 3.34 -21.39 2.07
C LYS A 109 3.85 -21.83 0.69
N LEU A 110 3.01 -21.77 -0.33
CA LEU A 110 3.37 -22.12 -1.70
C LEU A 110 4.50 -21.23 -2.24
N GLY A 111 4.57 -19.97 -1.82
CA GLY A 111 5.64 -19.04 -2.20
C GLY A 111 7.02 -19.45 -1.69
N LYS A 112 7.09 -20.16 -0.55
CA LYS A 112 8.35 -20.64 0.03
C LYS A 112 8.95 -21.80 -0.80
N ASP A 113 8.09 -22.67 -1.32
CA ASP A 113 8.52 -23.88 -2.05
C ASP A 113 8.50 -23.72 -3.57
N ALA A 114 7.56 -22.93 -4.11
CA ALA A 114 7.32 -22.76 -5.54
C ALA A 114 6.84 -21.33 -5.89
N PRO A 115 7.75 -20.33 -5.94
CA PRO A 115 7.40 -18.92 -6.14
C PRO A 115 6.54 -18.65 -7.39
N LEU A 116 6.87 -19.28 -8.52
CA LEU A 116 6.10 -19.09 -9.77
C LEU A 116 4.67 -19.63 -9.67
N ALA A 117 4.45 -20.71 -8.90
CA ALA A 117 3.13 -21.26 -8.67
C ALA A 117 2.29 -20.34 -7.77
N ALA A 118 2.89 -19.72 -6.76
CA ALA A 118 2.24 -18.71 -5.93
C ALA A 118 1.79 -17.49 -6.77
N VAL A 119 2.69 -16.95 -7.61
CA VAL A 119 2.33 -15.85 -8.54
C VAL A 119 1.19 -16.25 -9.49
N ARG A 120 1.21 -17.49 -9.99
CA ARG A 120 0.11 -18.01 -10.83
C ARG A 120 -1.22 -18.09 -10.07
N ALA A 121 -1.20 -18.49 -8.79
CA ALA A 121 -2.39 -18.54 -7.95
C ALA A 121 -2.97 -17.13 -7.73
N VAL A 122 -2.11 -16.15 -7.43
CA VAL A 122 -2.51 -14.73 -7.32
C VAL A 122 -3.12 -14.24 -8.63
N ARG A 123 -2.51 -14.54 -9.78
CA ARG A 123 -3.07 -14.14 -11.08
C ARG A 123 -4.46 -14.73 -11.32
N ARG A 124 -4.71 -15.97 -10.88
CA ARG A 124 -6.04 -16.59 -10.97
C ARG A 124 -7.06 -15.86 -10.11
N LEU A 125 -6.67 -15.44 -8.91
CA LEU A 125 -7.53 -14.63 -8.03
C LEU A 125 -7.89 -13.29 -8.63
N GLU A 126 -6.93 -12.58 -9.24
CA GLU A 126 -7.21 -11.30 -9.92
C GLU A 126 -8.25 -11.46 -11.03
N VAL A 127 -8.13 -12.53 -11.83
CA VAL A 127 -9.09 -12.82 -12.92
C VAL A 127 -10.47 -13.13 -12.36
N LEU A 128 -10.56 -13.94 -11.31
CA LEU A 128 -11.82 -14.26 -10.66
C LEU A 128 -12.47 -13.01 -10.06
N ALA A 129 -11.70 -12.18 -9.36
CA ALA A 129 -12.17 -10.93 -8.79
C ALA A 129 -12.73 -10.00 -9.87
N ALA A 130 -12.04 -9.84 -11.00
CA ALA A 130 -12.54 -9.05 -12.12
C ALA A 130 -13.85 -9.60 -12.71
N GLN A 131 -13.98 -10.92 -12.83
CA GLN A 131 -15.19 -11.56 -13.35
C GLN A 131 -16.39 -11.38 -12.41
N CYS A 132 -16.20 -11.54 -11.10
CA CYS A 132 -17.27 -11.43 -10.12
C CYS A 132 -17.66 -9.98 -9.82
N ALA A 133 -16.72 -9.04 -9.92
CA ALA A 133 -16.96 -7.65 -9.54
C ALA A 133 -17.57 -6.79 -10.65
N TYR A 134 -17.66 -7.28 -11.90
CA TYR A 134 -18.15 -6.47 -13.03
C TYR A 134 -19.53 -5.83 -12.78
N GLY A 135 -20.52 -6.62 -12.35
CA GLY A 135 -21.86 -6.10 -12.03
C GLY A 135 -21.85 -5.18 -10.80
N PRO A 136 -21.40 -5.66 -9.63
CA PRO A 136 -21.39 -4.88 -8.40
C PRO A 136 -20.61 -3.56 -8.51
N ALA A 137 -19.48 -3.55 -9.22
CA ALA A 137 -18.67 -2.34 -9.37
C ALA A 137 -19.40 -1.24 -10.17
N ARG A 138 -20.24 -1.62 -11.14
CA ARG A 138 -21.06 -0.66 -11.89
C ARG A 138 -22.22 -0.14 -11.07
N GLU A 139 -22.88 -1.01 -10.29
CA GLU A 139 -23.95 -0.61 -9.37
C GLU A 139 -23.42 0.38 -8.32
N VAL A 140 -22.30 0.05 -7.67
CA VAL A 140 -21.64 0.95 -6.70
C VAL A 140 -21.27 2.29 -7.34
N ALA A 141 -20.74 2.29 -8.56
CA ALA A 141 -20.36 3.52 -9.24
C ALA A 141 -21.56 4.39 -9.67
N GLN A 142 -22.76 3.81 -9.77
CA GLN A 142 -23.99 4.54 -10.06
C GLN A 142 -24.69 5.05 -8.79
N ASP A 143 -24.67 4.24 -7.73
CA ASP A 143 -25.46 4.47 -6.53
C ASP A 143 -24.71 5.24 -5.43
N LEU A 144 -23.37 5.20 -5.43
CA LEU A 144 -22.55 5.82 -4.41
C LEU A 144 -21.70 6.96 -4.97
N THR A 145 -21.51 7.97 -4.12
CA THR A 145 -20.49 9.00 -4.36
C THR A 145 -19.07 8.43 -4.21
N PRO A 146 -18.05 8.99 -4.88
CA PRO A 146 -16.66 8.56 -4.72
C PRO A 146 -16.19 8.51 -3.26
N GLU A 147 -16.64 9.46 -2.44
CA GLU A 147 -16.35 9.56 -1.00
C GLU A 147 -16.92 8.38 -0.22
N GLN A 148 -18.17 8.01 -0.50
CA GLN A 148 -18.83 6.87 0.13
C GLN A 148 -18.19 5.54 -0.29
N ALA A 149 -17.85 5.40 -1.57
CA ALA A 149 -17.15 4.23 -2.08
C ALA A 149 -15.74 4.11 -1.48
N ALA A 150 -15.01 5.22 -1.35
CA ALA A 150 -13.70 5.27 -0.72
C ALA A 150 -13.75 4.82 0.74
N ALA A 151 -14.67 5.38 1.53
CA ALA A 151 -14.87 4.98 2.92
C ALA A 151 -15.25 3.50 3.05
N ALA A 152 -16.17 3.01 2.21
CA ALA A 152 -16.62 1.62 2.22
C ALA A 152 -15.51 0.62 1.87
N LEU A 153 -14.57 1.01 1.00
CA LEU A 153 -13.47 0.17 0.52
C LEU A 153 -12.15 0.37 1.29
N GLY A 154 -12.07 1.35 2.19
CA GLY A 154 -10.83 1.72 2.87
C GLY A 154 -9.78 2.33 1.92
N LEU A 155 -10.21 3.00 0.86
CA LEU A 155 -9.36 3.63 -0.14
C LEU A 155 -9.51 5.16 -0.08
N ASN A 156 -8.67 5.90 -0.79
CA ASN A 156 -8.97 7.30 -1.11
C ASN A 156 -9.93 7.39 -2.31
N GLU A 157 -10.54 8.56 -2.54
CA GLU A 157 -11.54 8.76 -3.60
C GLU A 157 -11.02 8.45 -5.01
N GLU A 158 -9.79 8.87 -5.33
CA GLU A 158 -9.23 8.64 -6.66
C GLU A 158 -8.95 7.15 -6.89
N GLU A 159 -8.39 6.48 -5.88
CA GLU A 159 -8.15 5.04 -5.91
C GLU A 159 -9.45 4.25 -5.97
N ALA A 160 -10.48 4.62 -5.20
CA ALA A 160 -11.80 4.00 -5.25
C ALA A 160 -12.40 4.10 -6.66
N ARG A 161 -12.34 5.30 -7.27
CA ARG A 161 -12.82 5.53 -8.63
C ARG A 161 -12.07 4.67 -9.64
N ARG A 162 -10.74 4.64 -9.56
CA ARG A 162 -9.87 3.82 -10.43
C ARG A 162 -10.14 2.33 -10.24
N HIS A 163 -10.34 1.89 -9.00
CA HIS A 163 -10.61 0.51 -8.65
C HIS A 163 -11.95 0.04 -9.22
N LEU A 164 -13.02 0.83 -9.02
CA LEU A 164 -14.35 0.54 -9.56
C LEU A 164 -14.38 0.56 -11.08
N ALA A 165 -13.75 1.55 -11.73
CA ALA A 165 -13.67 1.63 -13.19
C ALA A 165 -12.95 0.40 -13.79
N ARG A 166 -11.87 -0.05 -13.16
CA ARG A 166 -11.14 -1.26 -13.56
C ARG A 166 -12.00 -2.51 -13.45
N LEU A 167 -12.76 -2.65 -12.36
CA LEU A 167 -13.60 -3.83 -12.11
C LEU A 167 -14.87 -3.83 -12.98
N GLY A 168 -15.51 -2.67 -13.16
CA GLY A 168 -16.74 -2.51 -13.95
C GLY A 168 -16.53 -2.26 -15.45
N CYS A 169 -15.27 -2.24 -15.90
CA CYS A 169 -14.86 -1.96 -17.28
C CYS A 169 -15.54 -0.71 -17.86
N PHE A 170 -15.47 0.43 -17.17
CA PHE A 170 -15.99 1.71 -17.64
C PHE A 170 -14.93 2.82 -17.57
N SER A 171 -15.16 3.91 -18.31
CA SER A 171 -14.24 5.06 -18.37
C SER A 171 -14.32 5.89 -17.09
N LEU A 172 -13.18 6.40 -16.62
CA LEU A 172 -13.07 7.30 -15.46
C LEU A 172 -13.56 8.73 -15.73
N TYR A 173 -13.83 9.06 -17.01
CA TYR A 173 -14.11 10.42 -17.48
C TYR A 173 -15.52 10.56 -18.09
N CYS A 174 -16.42 9.64 -17.79
CA CYS A 174 -17.81 9.64 -18.29
C CYS A 174 -18.80 9.92 -17.16
#